data_AF-A0A1E7ENT5-F1
#
_entry.id   AF-A0A1E7ENT5-F1
#
_cell.length_a   1.000
_cell.length_b   1.000
_cell.length_c   1.000
_cell.angle_alpha   90.00
_cell.angle_beta   90.00
_cell.angle_gamma   90.00
#
_symmetry.space_group_name_H-M   'P 1'
#
loop_
_entity.id
_entity.type
_entity.pdbx_description
1 polymer ?
#
loop_
_entity_poly.entity_id
_entity_poly.type
_entity_poly.pdbx_seq_one_letter_code
_entity_poly.pdbx_strand_id
1 'polypeptide(L)'
;MAKHYVFGYGSLICAESRAVTASALKGGDGCDAAAPAIPIRLRNWIRLWNVCGQKNTFLGVQRFPPTGGKGSEEIDRKEMDNNNKNKKKNKYYPSCVGVLVPLPSSNNGDCDNNEVLFALDRREKCYDRHRVDLNDIERVDNVLLDTDDAVVVDHIKHERMQEEIEERYYTNTFLRRPRRPRQQLVDCDNNNESINIKKDTYNNSNASANNEICVWIYVPRKCYTKMASNTKYPILQSYVDIALRGCLSISKSFTKEFVDGTYGWYPGHQYNDVLVPSSISSHSNDNNNNNEDNKKHCCWINDRHNPLYVRSDKEFSLKNSDRLDAHLVLSSNDSKRTSLLSYRIEPR
;
A
#
# COMPACT_ATOMS: atom_id res chain seq x y z
N MET A 1 3.04 16.77 21.28
CA MET A 1 1.67 16.43 20.84
C MET A 1 1.76 15.23 19.92
N ALA A 2 0.81 14.29 20.00
CA ALA A 2 0.81 13.14 19.11
C ALA A 2 0.56 13.58 17.67
N LYS A 3 1.35 13.05 16.72
CA LYS A 3 1.17 13.25 15.28
C LYS A 3 0.45 12.03 14.72
N HIS A 4 -0.68 12.29 14.06
CA HIS A 4 -1.50 11.24 13.47
C HIS A 4 -1.34 11.20 11.97
N TYR A 5 -1.29 9.97 11.44
CA TYR A 5 -1.30 9.70 10.02
C TYR A 5 -2.33 8.62 9.72
N VAL A 6 -2.91 8.67 8.53
CA VAL A 6 -3.68 7.55 7.96
C VAL A 6 -2.94 6.99 6.75
N PHE A 7 -2.78 5.68 6.70
CA PHE A 7 -2.23 4.99 5.53
C PHE A 7 -3.31 4.81 4.47
N GLY A 8 -3.17 5.56 3.37
CA GLY A 8 -4.01 5.45 2.19
C GLY A 8 -3.46 4.44 1.19
N TYR A 9 -4.22 3.38 0.92
CA TYR A 9 -3.83 2.29 0.01
C TYR A 9 -4.74 2.16 -1.23
N GLY A 10 -5.63 3.12 -1.45
CA GLY A 10 -6.57 3.15 -2.58
C GLY A 10 -6.76 4.58 -3.07
N SER A 11 -8.01 5.05 -3.19
CA SER A 11 -8.28 6.41 -3.69
C SER A 11 -7.71 7.54 -2.83
N LEU A 12 -7.31 7.29 -1.58
CA LEU A 12 -6.58 8.27 -0.75
C LEU A 12 -5.14 8.53 -1.21
N ILE A 13 -4.59 7.72 -2.12
CA ILE A 13 -3.29 8.00 -2.76
C ILE A 13 -3.40 9.26 -3.65
N CYS A 14 -4.55 9.50 -4.26
CA CYS A 14 -4.82 10.66 -5.10
C CYS A 14 -5.15 11.91 -4.28
N ALA A 15 -4.40 13.00 -4.52
CA ALA A 15 -4.52 14.25 -3.76
C ALA A 15 -5.91 14.88 -3.90
N GLU A 16 -6.49 14.87 -5.10
CA GLU A 16 -7.81 15.43 -5.38
C GLU A 16 -8.91 14.64 -4.65
N SER A 17 -8.79 13.31 -4.62
CA SER A 17 -9.69 12.46 -3.84
C SER A 17 -9.53 12.67 -2.33
N ARG A 18 -8.31 12.96 -1.84
CA ARG A 18 -8.09 13.41 -0.45
C ARG A 18 -8.74 14.76 -0.19
N ALA A 19 -8.65 15.71 -1.11
CA ALA A 19 -9.25 17.03 -0.94
C ALA A 19 -10.78 16.92 -0.75
N VAL A 20 -11.45 16.17 -1.63
CA VAL A 20 -12.88 15.87 -1.49
C VAL A 20 -13.20 15.18 -0.17
N THR A 21 -12.32 14.29 0.29
CA THR A 21 -12.45 13.68 1.62
C THR A 21 -12.39 14.74 2.70
N ALA A 22 -11.33 15.53 2.74
CA ALA A 22 -11.07 16.51 3.78
C ALA A 22 -12.21 17.54 3.86
N SER A 23 -12.72 18.01 2.72
CA SER A 23 -13.90 18.86 2.64
C SER A 23 -15.17 18.20 3.19
N ALA A 24 -15.35 16.89 3.02
CA ALA A 24 -16.47 16.17 3.63
C ALA A 24 -16.29 15.91 5.13
N LEU A 25 -15.04 15.94 5.64
CA LEU A 25 -14.74 15.74 7.06
C LEU A 25 -14.77 17.05 7.85
N LYS A 26 -14.63 18.22 7.21
CA LYS A 26 -14.65 19.54 7.86
C LYS A 26 -15.85 20.38 7.45
N GLY A 27 -16.51 20.99 8.43
CA GLY A 27 -17.45 22.10 8.22
C GLY A 27 -16.78 23.48 8.09
N GLY A 28 -15.46 23.58 7.81
CA GLY A 28 -14.76 24.86 7.72
C GLY A 28 -13.26 24.81 7.37
N ASP A 29 -12.82 25.88 6.70
CA ASP A 29 -11.59 26.28 5.97
C ASP A 29 -10.17 25.90 6.46
N GLY A 30 -10.01 24.96 7.39
CA GLY A 30 -8.72 24.78 8.10
C GLY A 30 -7.91 23.52 7.79
N CYS A 31 -8.24 22.69 6.80
CA CYS A 31 -7.34 21.59 6.39
C CYS A 31 -6.66 21.95 5.07
N ASP A 32 -5.34 21.91 5.08
CA ASP A 32 -4.57 21.71 3.86
C ASP A 32 -4.94 20.34 3.29
N ALA A 33 -6.01 20.30 2.52
CA ALA A 33 -6.37 19.21 1.62
C ALA A 33 -5.19 18.85 0.69
N ALA A 34 -4.27 19.80 0.48
CA ALA A 34 -3.03 19.67 -0.26
C ALA A 34 -1.84 19.18 0.57
N ALA A 35 -2.02 18.82 1.85
CA ALA A 35 -0.90 18.35 2.66
C ALA A 35 -0.18 17.18 1.95
N PRO A 36 1.15 17.28 1.75
CA PRO A 36 1.90 16.29 1.01
C PRO A 36 1.81 14.94 1.73
N ALA A 37 1.40 13.91 1.00
CA ALA A 37 1.27 12.55 1.52
C ALA A 37 2.54 11.76 1.23
N ILE A 38 3.11 11.10 2.26
CA ILE A 38 4.43 10.47 2.20
C ILE A 38 4.31 9.07 1.58
N PRO A 39 4.95 8.78 0.44
CA PRO A 39 4.91 7.44 -0.16
C PRO A 39 5.66 6.44 0.72
N ILE A 40 4.98 5.36 1.10
CA ILE A 40 5.57 4.29 1.91
C ILE A 40 5.16 2.91 1.37
N ARG A 41 5.96 1.91 1.71
CA ARG A 41 5.68 0.50 1.58
C ARG A 41 5.36 -0.03 2.98
N LEU A 42 4.27 -0.77 3.07
CA LEU A 42 3.84 -1.41 4.30
C LEU A 42 4.09 -2.91 4.22
N ARG A 43 5.03 -3.41 5.02
CA ARG A 43 5.43 -4.83 5.08
C ARG A 43 4.42 -5.63 5.87
N ASN A 44 4.27 -6.92 5.56
CA ASN A 44 3.32 -7.81 6.24
C ASN A 44 1.85 -7.42 5.99
N TRP A 45 1.59 -6.73 4.88
CA TRP A 45 0.24 -6.37 4.44
C TRP A 45 0.08 -6.64 2.96
N ILE A 46 -1.07 -7.18 2.59
CA ILE A 46 -1.47 -7.40 1.21
C ILE A 46 -2.63 -6.47 0.85
N ARG A 47 -2.66 -6.00 -0.39
CA ARG A 47 -3.77 -5.22 -0.94
C ARG A 47 -4.56 -6.07 -1.93
N LEU A 48 -5.88 -6.07 -1.80
CA LEU A 48 -6.77 -6.98 -2.51
C LEU A 48 -8.02 -6.26 -3.02
N TRP A 49 -8.53 -6.65 -4.18
CA TRP A 49 -9.89 -6.33 -4.61
C TRP A 49 -10.90 -7.29 -3.95
N ASN A 50 -11.28 -7.01 -2.69
CA ASN A 50 -12.08 -7.95 -1.89
C ASN A 50 -13.19 -7.30 -1.05
N VAL A 51 -13.43 -5.99 -1.21
CA VAL A 51 -14.46 -5.27 -0.44
C VAL A 51 -15.67 -5.00 -1.32
N CYS A 52 -16.77 -5.69 -1.08
CA CYS A 52 -18.02 -5.45 -1.79
C CYS A 52 -18.72 -4.19 -1.26
N GLY A 53 -18.86 -3.20 -2.12
CA GLY A 53 -19.74 -2.05 -1.94
C GLY A 53 -21.19 -2.37 -2.29
N GLN A 54 -21.99 -1.33 -2.50
CA GLN A 54 -23.38 -1.49 -2.92
C GLN A 54 -23.50 -2.02 -4.37
N LYS A 55 -22.65 -1.50 -5.28
CA LYS A 55 -22.73 -1.80 -6.72
C LYS A 55 -21.38 -2.14 -7.37
N ASN A 56 -20.33 -2.25 -6.56
CA ASN A 56 -18.97 -2.39 -7.05
C ASN A 56 -18.04 -3.01 -6.00
N THR A 57 -16.84 -3.40 -6.42
CA THR A 57 -15.77 -3.84 -5.53
C THR A 57 -14.77 -2.70 -5.29
N PHE A 58 -14.28 -2.58 -4.06
CA PHE A 58 -13.24 -1.65 -3.62
C PHE A 58 -11.98 -2.42 -3.17
N LEU A 59 -10.90 -1.66 -3.01
CA LEU A 59 -9.66 -2.17 -2.43
C LEU A 59 -9.81 -2.36 -0.93
N GLY A 60 -9.32 -3.48 -0.44
CA GLY A 60 -9.08 -3.77 0.96
C GLY A 60 -7.61 -4.08 1.22
N VAL A 61 -7.28 -4.19 2.49
CA VAL A 61 -5.97 -4.63 2.96
C VAL A 61 -6.14 -5.70 4.01
N GLN A 62 -5.17 -6.59 4.14
CA GLN A 62 -5.15 -7.63 5.15
C GLN A 62 -3.73 -7.82 5.68
N ARG A 63 -3.59 -8.03 6.99
CA ARG A 63 -2.30 -8.35 7.61
C ARG A 63 -1.88 -9.78 7.28
N PHE A 64 -0.59 -9.99 7.07
CA PHE A 64 0.02 -11.26 6.72
C PHE A 64 1.15 -11.62 7.72
N PRO A 65 1.14 -12.84 8.30
CA PRO A 65 0.04 -13.79 8.29
C PRO A 65 -1.20 -13.19 9.01
N PRO A 66 -2.41 -13.69 8.73
CA PRO A 66 -3.62 -13.23 9.42
C PRO A 66 -3.45 -13.40 10.94
N THR A 67 -3.55 -12.31 11.68
CA THR A 67 -3.45 -12.32 13.14
C THR A 67 -4.57 -13.18 13.74
N GLY A 68 -4.22 -14.22 14.49
CA GLY A 68 -5.19 -15.07 15.21
C GLY A 68 -5.31 -16.51 14.67
N GLY A 69 -4.65 -16.86 13.57
CA GLY A 69 -4.48 -18.27 13.21
C GLY A 69 -3.41 -18.90 14.08
N LYS A 70 -3.75 -19.88 14.93
CA LYS A 70 -2.81 -20.67 15.75
C LYS A 70 -1.64 -21.31 14.95
N GLY A 71 -1.69 -21.28 13.61
CA GLY A 71 -0.64 -21.77 12.73
C GLY A 71 0.44 -20.76 12.32
N SER A 72 0.33 -19.45 12.60
CA SER A 72 1.35 -18.48 12.15
C SER A 72 2.69 -18.67 12.85
N GLU A 73 2.67 -18.99 14.15
CA GLU A 73 3.90 -19.30 14.90
C GLU A 73 4.44 -20.71 14.58
N GLU A 74 3.57 -21.62 14.14
CA GLU A 74 3.93 -23.02 13.86
C GLU A 74 4.60 -23.18 12.49
N ILE A 75 4.19 -22.37 11.50
CA ILE A 75 4.86 -22.29 10.19
C ILE A 75 6.29 -21.75 10.34
N ASP A 76 6.48 -20.69 11.14
CA ASP A 76 7.81 -20.13 11.38
C ASP A 76 8.72 -21.09 12.19
N ARG A 77 8.16 -21.88 13.12
CA ARG A 77 8.94 -22.86 13.91
C ARG A 77 9.28 -24.13 13.13
N LYS A 78 8.35 -24.72 12.37
CA LYS A 78 8.59 -25.97 11.63
C LYS A 78 9.57 -25.81 10.45
N GLU A 79 9.68 -24.62 9.86
CA GLU A 79 10.68 -24.35 8.82
C GLU A 79 12.09 -24.09 9.39
N MET A 80 12.20 -23.59 10.63
CA MET A 80 13.51 -23.41 11.29
C MET A 80 14.18 -24.74 11.67
N ASP A 81 13.40 -25.77 11.99
CA ASP A 81 13.94 -27.08 12.39
C ASP A 81 14.36 -27.96 11.20
N ASN A 82 13.86 -27.69 9.99
CA ASN A 82 14.27 -28.41 8.76
C ASN A 82 15.56 -27.82 8.16
N ASN A 83 16.64 -28.09 8.89
CA ASN A 83 18.01 -27.67 8.73
C ASN A 83 18.71 -28.25 7.46
N ASN A 84 18.26 -27.87 6.27
CA ASN A 84 19.05 -28.07 5.05
C ASN A 84 19.88 -26.81 4.76
N LYS A 85 21.09 -26.76 5.34
CA LYS A 85 21.96 -25.59 5.55
C LYS A 85 22.40 -24.76 4.33
N ASN A 86 21.98 -25.05 3.10
CA ASN A 86 22.66 -24.51 1.90
C ASN A 86 21.86 -23.62 0.94
N LYS A 87 20.62 -23.22 1.23
CA LYS A 87 19.95 -22.16 0.45
C LYS A 87 19.15 -21.23 1.36
N LYS A 88 19.75 -20.11 1.77
CA LYS A 88 19.01 -18.92 2.25
C LYS A 88 18.14 -18.42 1.09
N LYS A 89 16.98 -19.03 0.86
CA LYS A 89 15.96 -18.44 0.00
C LYS A 89 15.51 -17.17 0.71
N ASN A 90 15.67 -16.01 0.06
CA ASN A 90 15.12 -14.76 0.55
C ASN A 90 13.62 -14.96 0.79
N LYS A 91 13.19 -15.00 2.05
CA LYS A 91 11.78 -15.12 2.43
C LYS A 91 11.10 -13.85 1.97
N TYR A 92 10.29 -13.96 0.91
CA TYR A 92 9.54 -12.85 0.39
C TYR A 92 8.33 -12.63 1.29
N TYR A 93 8.39 -11.56 2.08
CA TYR A 93 7.23 -11.13 2.85
C TYR A 93 6.36 -10.23 1.97
N PRO A 94 5.04 -10.46 1.91
CA PRO A 94 4.18 -9.60 1.14
C PRO A 94 4.19 -8.18 1.72
N SER A 95 4.10 -7.21 0.83
CA SER A 95 4.00 -5.80 1.15
C SER A 95 3.12 -5.08 0.16
N CYS A 96 2.60 -3.91 0.54
CA CYS A 96 1.85 -3.06 -0.37
C CYS A 96 2.28 -1.59 -0.24
N VAL A 97 2.35 -0.88 -1.36
CA VAL A 97 2.65 0.56 -1.39
C VAL A 97 1.42 1.42 -1.14
N GLY A 98 1.60 2.58 -0.53
CA GLY A 98 0.54 3.56 -0.32
C GLY A 98 1.13 4.88 0.15
N VAL A 99 0.33 5.71 0.80
CA VAL A 99 0.78 7.01 1.30
C VAL A 99 0.39 7.22 2.76
N LEU A 100 1.25 7.86 3.55
CA LEU A 100 0.87 8.40 4.85
C LEU A 100 0.30 9.80 4.65
N VAL A 101 -0.96 9.97 5.00
CA VAL A 101 -1.64 11.26 4.97
C VAL A 101 -1.62 11.84 6.38
N PRO A 102 -0.97 12.99 6.61
CA PRO A 102 -0.97 13.63 7.91
C PRO A 102 -2.39 14.08 8.26
N LEU A 103 -2.81 13.82 9.49
CA LEU A 103 -4.06 14.33 10.04
C LEU A 103 -3.76 15.60 10.86
N PRO A 104 -4.69 16.57 10.91
CA PRO A 104 -4.59 17.72 11.79
C PRO A 104 -4.34 17.28 13.24
N SER A 105 -3.39 17.92 13.90
CA SER A 105 -3.10 17.69 15.32
C SER A 105 -4.35 17.97 16.16
N SER A 106 -4.69 17.05 17.07
CA SER A 106 -5.66 17.32 18.13
C SER A 106 -4.96 18.09 19.25
N ASN A 107 -5.55 19.17 19.73
CA ASN A 107 -5.02 19.94 20.86
C ASN A 107 -5.04 19.13 22.18
N ASN A 108 -5.79 18.03 22.23
CA ASN A 108 -6.11 17.34 23.48
C ASN A 108 -5.09 16.27 23.91
N GLY A 109 -3.99 16.06 23.19
CA GLY A 109 -2.92 15.12 23.57
C GLY A 109 -3.31 13.63 23.56
N ASP A 110 -4.60 13.31 23.54
CA ASP A 110 -5.15 11.96 23.42
C ASP A 110 -5.09 11.48 21.97
N CYS A 111 -4.46 10.32 21.77
CA CYS A 111 -4.18 9.75 20.47
C CYS A 111 -5.42 9.10 19.80
N ASP A 112 -6.47 8.79 20.56
CA ASP A 112 -7.69 8.17 20.04
C ASP A 112 -8.83 9.16 19.79
N ASN A 113 -8.78 10.33 20.42
CA ASN A 113 -9.81 11.38 20.33
C ASN A 113 -9.45 12.47 19.31
N ASN A 114 -9.44 12.09 18.04
CA ASN A 114 -9.31 13.03 16.92
C ASN A 114 -10.61 13.07 16.10
N GLU A 115 -11.23 14.24 15.98
CA GLU A 115 -12.48 14.45 15.22
C GLU A 115 -12.37 13.97 13.77
N VAL A 116 -11.20 14.14 13.16
CA VAL A 116 -10.93 13.67 11.79
C VAL A 116 -10.92 12.14 11.72
N LEU A 117 -10.42 11.46 12.76
CA LEU A 117 -10.48 10.01 12.85
C LEU A 117 -11.93 9.52 12.99
N PHE A 118 -12.74 10.16 13.83
CA PHE A 118 -14.18 9.84 13.91
C PHE A 118 -14.91 10.06 12.59
N ALA A 119 -14.56 11.12 11.87
CA ALA A 119 -15.13 11.38 10.56
C ALA A 119 -14.69 10.32 9.52
N LEU A 120 -13.44 9.86 9.58
CA LEU A 120 -12.96 8.73 8.78
C LEU A 120 -13.65 7.42 9.16
N ASP A 121 -13.91 7.15 10.44
CA ASP A 121 -14.67 5.98 10.88
C ASP A 121 -16.10 5.99 10.31
N ARG A 122 -16.74 7.16 10.27
CA ARG A 122 -18.06 7.34 9.64
C ARG A 122 -18.04 7.15 8.12
N ARG A 123 -16.93 7.45 7.46
CA ARG A 123 -16.75 7.21 6.03
C ARG A 123 -16.53 5.71 5.77
N GLU A 124 -15.70 5.08 6.59
CA GLU A 124 -15.25 3.70 6.43
C GLU A 124 -16.08 2.72 7.28
N LYS A 125 -17.42 2.87 7.31
CA LYS A 125 -18.33 2.08 8.18
C LYS A 125 -18.19 0.56 8.11
N CYS A 126 -17.65 0.04 7.00
CA CYS A 126 -17.42 -1.39 6.77
C CYS A 126 -16.00 -1.86 7.12
N TYR A 127 -15.19 -0.99 7.73
CA TYR A 127 -13.81 -1.23 8.10
C TYR A 127 -13.62 -1.04 9.61
N ASP A 128 -12.63 -1.73 10.14
CA ASP A 128 -12.09 -1.50 11.47
C ASP A 128 -10.81 -0.67 11.35
N ARG A 129 -10.62 0.27 12.28
CA ARG A 129 -9.40 1.07 12.35
C ARG A 129 -8.36 0.30 13.17
N HIS A 130 -7.18 0.08 12.58
CA HIS A 130 -6.06 -0.56 13.25
C HIS A 130 -4.88 0.40 13.35
N ARG A 131 -4.12 0.28 14.44
CA ARG A 131 -2.81 0.94 14.58
C ARG A 131 -1.75 0.12 13.83
N VAL A 132 -0.94 0.79 13.03
CA VAL A 132 0.17 0.19 12.28
C VAL A 132 1.43 0.23 13.16
N ASP A 133 2.18 -0.87 13.17
CA ASP A 133 3.52 -0.90 13.77
C ASP A 133 4.48 -0.08 12.89
N LEU A 134 5.18 0.88 13.49
CA LEU A 134 6.13 1.72 12.76
C LEU A 134 7.29 0.90 12.16
N ASN A 135 7.59 -0.28 12.72
CA ASN A 135 8.56 -1.20 12.15
C ASN A 135 8.07 -1.85 10.85
N ASP A 136 6.77 -1.89 10.58
CA ASP A 136 6.23 -2.41 9.32
C ASP A 136 6.33 -1.37 8.17
N ILE A 137 6.69 -0.12 8.46
CA ILE A 137 6.73 0.98 7.49
C ILE A 137 8.12 1.15 6.90
N GLU A 138 8.20 1.14 5.58
CA GLU A 138 9.40 1.46 4.80
C GLU A 138 9.14 2.68 3.90
N ARG A 139 9.97 3.71 3.96
CA ARG A 139 9.89 4.86 3.04
C ARG A 139 10.30 4.42 1.63
N VAL A 140 9.53 4.83 0.63
CA VAL A 140 9.76 4.44 -0.79
C VAL A 140 10.76 5.39 -1.48
N ASP A 141 11.23 6.39 -0.75
CA ASP A 141 11.82 7.63 -1.22
C ASP A 141 13.09 7.51 -2.09
N ASN A 142 13.76 6.35 -2.15
CA ASN A 142 15.08 6.24 -2.81
C ASN A 142 15.27 5.01 -3.73
N VAL A 143 14.27 4.15 -3.94
CA VAL A 143 14.47 2.87 -4.67
C VAL A 143 13.79 2.87 -6.05
N LEU A 144 12.96 3.87 -6.35
CA LEU A 144 12.07 3.87 -7.50
C LEU A 144 12.36 5.02 -8.49
N LEU A 145 13.40 5.81 -8.25
CA LEU A 145 13.86 6.87 -9.17
C LEU A 145 14.97 6.41 -10.12
N ASP A 146 15.39 5.15 -10.08
CA ASP A 146 16.24 4.56 -11.13
C ASP A 146 15.42 4.45 -12.42
N THR A 147 15.54 5.48 -13.25
CA THR A 147 15.02 5.57 -14.59
C THR A 147 15.85 4.71 -15.53
N ASP A 148 15.31 3.59 -15.98
CA ASP A 148 15.74 2.96 -17.23
C ASP A 148 15.37 3.80 -18.47
N ASP A 149 14.65 4.93 -18.30
CA ASP A 149 14.29 5.87 -19.36
C ASP A 149 15.34 7.00 -19.52
N ALA A 150 16.64 6.66 -19.52
CA ALA A 150 17.71 7.57 -19.92
C ALA A 150 17.74 7.77 -21.45
N VAL A 151 16.75 8.50 -21.98
CA VAL A 151 16.85 9.15 -23.29
C VAL A 151 16.72 10.66 -23.07
N VAL A 152 17.90 11.26 -22.87
CA VAL A 152 18.32 12.60 -23.33
C VAL A 152 17.18 13.60 -23.54
N VAL A 153 16.71 14.27 -22.48
CA VAL A 153 16.50 15.74 -22.38
C VAL A 153 16.38 16.10 -20.89
N ASP A 154 17.33 16.92 -20.42
CA ASP A 154 17.31 17.71 -19.17
C ASP A 154 17.64 17.06 -17.81
N HIS A 155 18.84 16.48 -17.69
CA HIS A 155 19.42 16.08 -16.40
C HIS A 155 19.46 17.23 -15.36
N ILE A 156 19.71 18.48 -15.80
CA ILE A 156 19.87 19.63 -14.91
C ILE A 156 18.52 20.13 -14.35
N LYS A 157 17.43 20.04 -15.13
CA LYS A 157 16.08 20.37 -14.62
C LYS A 157 15.53 19.28 -13.71
N HIS A 158 15.85 18.01 -13.97
CA HIS A 158 15.43 16.91 -13.12
C HIS A 158 16.14 16.94 -11.76
N GLU A 159 17.45 17.17 -11.72
CA GLU A 159 18.20 17.33 -10.46
C GLU A 159 17.69 18.53 -9.65
N ARG A 160 17.44 19.69 -10.28
CA ARG A 160 16.85 20.84 -9.57
C ARG A 160 15.45 20.58 -9.05
N MET A 161 14.62 19.88 -9.81
CA MET A 161 13.27 19.51 -9.36
C MET A 161 13.34 18.46 -8.24
N GLN A 162 14.31 17.55 -8.27
CA GLN A 162 14.57 16.60 -7.20
C GLN A 162 15.10 17.29 -5.95
N GLU A 163 16.06 18.21 -6.05
CA GLU A 163 16.55 19.00 -4.91
C GLU A 163 15.44 19.88 -4.31
N GLU A 164 14.59 20.50 -5.12
CA GLU A 164 13.45 21.28 -4.63
C GLU A 164 12.35 20.40 -4.00
N ILE A 165 12.08 19.22 -4.56
CA ILE A 165 11.14 18.24 -3.98
C ILE A 165 11.71 17.72 -2.68
N GLU A 166 12.97 17.27 -2.66
CA GLU A 166 13.69 16.79 -1.48
C GLU A 166 13.78 17.86 -0.41
N GLU A 167 14.13 19.10 -0.74
CA GLU A 167 14.21 20.20 0.22
C GLU A 167 12.83 20.56 0.78
N ARG A 168 11.77 20.62 -0.06
CA ARG A 168 10.39 20.80 0.44
C ARG A 168 9.91 19.64 1.30
N TYR A 169 10.33 18.40 0.99
CA TYR A 169 9.92 17.20 1.71
C TYR A 169 10.68 17.02 3.03
N TYR A 170 12.00 17.22 3.04
CA TYR A 170 12.89 16.92 4.16
C TYR A 170 13.01 18.05 5.17
N THR A 171 12.76 19.30 4.77
CA THR A 171 12.73 20.43 5.72
C THR A 171 11.48 20.36 6.61
N ASN A 172 10.43 19.65 6.18
CA ASN A 172 9.13 19.61 6.85
C ASN A 172 8.69 18.25 7.43
N THR A 173 9.42 17.15 7.20
CA THR A 173 9.04 15.81 7.73
C THR A 173 10.07 15.24 8.71
N PHE A 174 9.58 14.86 9.91
CA PHE A 174 10.37 14.43 11.08
C PHE A 174 11.05 13.05 10.94
N LEU A 175 10.80 12.33 9.83
CA LEU A 175 11.30 10.97 9.59
C LEU A 175 12.72 11.01 8.98
N ARG A 176 13.66 11.69 9.64
CA ARG A 176 15.09 11.51 9.35
C ARG A 176 15.50 10.11 9.79
N ARG A 177 16.15 9.35 8.90
CA ARG A 177 16.98 8.22 9.36
C ARG A 177 17.99 8.78 10.36
N PRO A 178 18.25 8.14 11.51
CA PRO A 178 19.44 8.47 12.27
C PRO A 178 20.63 8.28 11.33
N ARG A 179 21.37 9.36 11.04
CA ARG A 179 22.65 9.27 10.33
C ARG A 179 23.48 8.30 11.16
N ARG A 180 23.81 7.12 10.62
CA ARG A 180 24.84 6.28 11.22
C ARG A 180 26.07 7.16 11.33
N PRO A 181 26.69 7.30 12.51
CA PRO A 181 27.98 7.97 12.62
C PRO A 181 28.91 7.32 11.61
N ARG A 182 29.55 8.14 10.78
CA ARG A 182 30.62 7.71 9.90
C ARG A 182 31.69 7.13 10.82
N GLN A 183 31.78 5.81 10.94
CA GLN A 183 32.83 5.15 11.70
C GLN A 183 34.14 5.57 11.04
N GLN A 184 34.88 6.45 11.71
CA GLN A 184 36.29 6.59 11.48
C GLN A 184 36.91 5.24 11.85
N LEU A 185 37.58 4.63 10.87
CA LEU A 185 38.53 3.57 11.12
C LEU A 185 39.57 4.14 12.10
N VAL A 186 39.52 3.67 13.33
CA VAL A 186 40.58 3.86 14.31
C VAL A 186 41.14 2.48 14.58
N ASP A 187 42.44 2.35 14.33
CA ASP A 187 43.19 1.13 14.46
C ASP A 187 43.08 0.54 15.87
N CYS A 188 42.98 -0.79 15.89
CA CYS A 188 42.84 -1.59 17.09
C CYS A 188 44.19 -1.68 17.79
N ASP A 189 44.24 -1.30 19.07
CA ASP A 189 45.23 -1.85 19.99
C ASP A 189 44.60 -2.22 21.35
N ASN A 190 45.06 -3.38 21.81
CA ASN A 190 44.74 -4.17 22.98
C ASN A 190 44.43 -3.42 24.29
N ASN A 191 43.43 -3.89 25.06
CA ASN A 191 43.67 -4.70 26.25
C ASN A 191 42.39 -5.08 27.02
N ASN A 192 42.47 -6.26 27.64
CA ASN A 192 41.53 -6.84 28.59
C ASN A 192 41.16 -5.90 29.74
N GLU A 193 39.87 -5.83 30.08
CA GLU A 193 39.45 -5.89 31.48
C GLU A 193 37.97 -6.30 31.61
N SER A 194 37.73 -7.29 32.46
CA SER A 194 36.43 -7.86 32.76
C SER A 194 35.71 -7.00 33.80
N ILE A 195 34.55 -6.43 33.47
CA ILE A 195 33.70 -5.76 34.46
C ILE A 195 32.26 -6.30 34.38
N ASN A 196 31.90 -6.99 35.47
CA ASN A 196 30.53 -7.34 35.85
C ASN A 196 29.70 -6.07 36.01
N ILE A 197 28.68 -5.87 35.16
CA ILE A 197 27.67 -4.82 35.36
C ILE A 197 26.34 -5.49 35.71
N LYS A 198 25.93 -5.26 36.97
CA LYS A 198 24.61 -5.56 37.52
C LYS A 198 23.53 -4.86 36.69
N LYS A 199 22.42 -5.56 36.45
CA LYS A 199 21.20 -5.00 35.88
C LYS A 199 20.58 -4.03 36.89
N ASP A 200 21.01 -2.78 36.86
CA ASP A 200 20.31 -1.70 37.55
C ASP A 200 19.25 -1.10 36.63
N THR A 201 18.03 -1.14 37.15
CA THR A 201 16.79 -0.54 36.67
C THR A 201 17.00 0.94 36.33
N TYR A 202 17.13 1.25 35.04
CA TYR A 202 17.24 2.64 34.58
C TYR A 202 15.84 3.26 34.50
N ASN A 203 15.36 3.76 35.64
CA ASN A 203 14.27 4.73 35.70
C ASN A 203 14.77 6.06 35.10
N ASN A 204 14.66 6.22 33.78
CA ASN A 204 14.91 7.51 33.14
C ASN A 204 13.60 8.32 33.13
N SER A 205 13.30 8.97 34.25
CA SER A 205 12.28 10.01 34.36
C SER A 205 12.79 11.32 33.75
N ASN A 206 13.08 11.29 32.45
CA ASN A 206 13.17 12.47 31.60
C ASN A 206 12.06 12.36 30.56
N ALA A 207 10.85 12.76 30.96
CA ALA A 207 9.71 12.93 30.08
C ALA A 207 9.97 14.12 29.14
N SER A 208 10.92 13.95 28.22
CA SER A 208 10.95 14.71 26.97
C SER A 208 9.56 14.57 26.37
N ALA A 209 8.94 15.69 26.00
CA ALA A 209 7.62 15.73 25.39
C ALA A 209 7.56 14.72 24.22
N ASN A 210 7.05 13.52 24.50
CA ASN A 210 7.09 12.42 23.55
C ASN A 210 6.12 12.79 22.43
N ASN A 211 6.69 13.21 21.29
CA ASN A 211 5.94 13.36 20.05
C ASN A 211 5.61 11.96 19.55
N GLU A 212 4.58 11.37 20.15
CA GLU A 212 4.08 10.06 19.77
C GLU A 212 3.59 10.12 18.32
N ILE A 213 4.01 9.15 17.50
CA ILE A 213 3.54 9.01 16.12
C ILE A 213 2.54 7.86 16.10
N CYS A 214 1.36 8.14 15.57
CA CYS A 214 0.30 7.16 15.41
C CYS A 214 -0.05 7.05 13.92
N VAL A 215 0.12 5.86 13.37
CA VAL A 215 -0.28 5.53 12.00
C VAL A 215 -1.49 4.62 12.04
N TRP A 216 -2.55 5.01 11.36
CA TRP A 216 -3.82 4.29 11.30
C TRP A 216 -4.06 3.69 9.93
N ILE A 217 -4.66 2.51 9.89
CA ILE A 217 -5.09 1.84 8.66
C ILE A 217 -6.52 1.34 8.83
N TYR A 218 -7.35 1.48 7.80
CA TYR A 218 -8.71 0.94 7.79
C TYR A 218 -8.72 -0.43 7.13
N VAL A 219 -9.13 -1.46 7.86
CA VAL A 219 -9.10 -2.87 7.45
C VAL A 219 -10.53 -3.38 7.28
N PRO A 220 -10.94 -3.97 6.15
CA PRO A 220 -12.32 -4.38 5.95
C PRO A 220 -12.77 -5.44 6.97
N ARG A 221 -13.91 -5.22 7.64
CA ARG A 221 -14.50 -6.18 8.61
C ARG A 221 -14.80 -7.54 8.00
N LYS A 222 -15.27 -7.50 6.76
CA LYS A 222 -15.64 -8.67 5.97
C LYS A 222 -14.78 -8.67 4.72
N CYS A 223 -13.71 -9.45 4.76
CA CYS A 223 -12.94 -9.79 3.57
C CYS A 223 -13.60 -11.01 2.92
N TYR A 224 -14.07 -10.87 1.68
CA TYR A 224 -14.52 -12.04 0.95
C TYR A 224 -13.30 -12.85 0.53
N THR A 225 -13.24 -14.12 0.95
CA THR A 225 -12.24 -15.09 0.48
C THR A 225 -12.36 -15.33 -1.01
N LYS A 226 -13.56 -15.13 -1.57
CA LYS A 226 -13.84 -15.08 -3.01
C LYS A 226 -13.55 -13.65 -3.48
N MET A 227 -12.30 -13.41 -3.89
CA MET A 227 -11.76 -12.15 -4.45
C MET A 227 -12.60 -11.68 -5.66
N ALA A 228 -12.46 -10.43 -6.13
CA ALA A 228 -13.36 -9.78 -7.10
C ALA A 228 -13.87 -10.74 -8.19
N SER A 229 -15.08 -11.24 -8.01
CA SER A 229 -15.57 -12.36 -8.82
C SER A 229 -17.07 -12.52 -8.69
N ASN A 230 -17.81 -11.47 -9.02
CA ASN A 230 -19.08 -11.67 -9.72
C ASN A 230 -19.50 -10.40 -10.47
N THR A 231 -20.34 -10.60 -11.47
CA THR A 231 -21.04 -9.56 -12.22
C THR A 231 -21.89 -8.64 -11.32
N LYS A 232 -22.14 -9.02 -10.07
CA LYS A 232 -22.92 -8.24 -9.09
C LYS A 232 -22.10 -7.11 -8.47
N TYR A 233 -20.79 -7.31 -8.25
CA TYR A 233 -19.89 -6.32 -7.66
C TYR A 233 -18.62 -6.15 -8.51
N PRO A 234 -18.71 -5.54 -9.70
CA PRO A 234 -17.55 -5.32 -10.56
C PRO A 234 -16.58 -4.28 -9.99
N ILE A 235 -15.31 -4.39 -10.35
CA ILE A 235 -14.32 -3.33 -10.26
C ILE A 235 -14.70 -2.25 -11.27
N LEU A 236 -14.76 -1.00 -10.82
CA LEU A 236 -15.05 0.15 -11.70
C LEU A 236 -13.74 0.76 -12.19
N GLN A 237 -13.61 0.94 -13.50
CA GLN A 237 -12.45 1.58 -14.11
C GLN A 237 -12.24 3.00 -13.56
N SER A 238 -13.30 3.75 -13.34
CA SER A 238 -13.24 5.10 -12.77
C SER A 238 -12.65 5.16 -11.36
N TYR A 239 -12.81 4.09 -10.57
CA TYR A 239 -12.15 3.95 -9.26
C TYR A 239 -10.67 3.56 -9.40
N VAL A 240 -10.36 2.64 -10.32
CA VAL A 240 -8.99 2.25 -10.67
C VAL A 240 -8.19 3.46 -11.14
N ASP A 241 -8.76 4.27 -12.04
CA ASP A 241 -8.12 5.45 -12.62
C ASP A 241 -7.78 6.49 -11.55
N ILE A 242 -8.63 6.68 -10.54
CA ILE A 242 -8.32 7.57 -9.41
C ILE A 242 -7.14 7.05 -8.60
N ALA A 243 -7.07 5.74 -8.32
CA ALA A 243 -5.93 5.18 -7.61
C ALA A 243 -4.64 5.31 -8.44
N LEU A 244 -4.70 4.98 -9.74
CA LEU A 244 -3.56 5.09 -10.66
C LEU A 244 -3.11 6.53 -10.88
N ARG A 245 -4.02 7.50 -10.96
CA ARG A 245 -3.70 8.94 -10.99
C ARG A 245 -2.83 9.32 -9.79
N GLY A 246 -3.25 8.91 -8.59
CA GLY A 246 -2.47 9.14 -7.37
C GLY A 246 -1.09 8.50 -7.43
N CYS A 247 -1.01 7.24 -7.88
CA CYS A 247 0.26 6.53 -8.01
C CYS A 247 1.21 7.21 -9.02
N LEU A 248 0.67 7.62 -10.17
CA LEU A 248 1.44 8.28 -11.24
C LEU A 248 1.92 9.68 -10.87
N SER A 249 1.21 10.35 -9.95
CA SER A 249 1.68 11.62 -9.37
C SER A 249 2.90 11.45 -8.46
N ILE A 250 3.17 10.22 -7.99
CA ILE A 250 4.36 9.85 -7.22
C ILE A 250 5.46 9.40 -8.19
N SER A 251 5.26 8.28 -8.89
CA SER A 251 6.16 7.80 -9.95
C SER A 251 5.56 6.65 -10.77
N LYS A 252 6.13 6.38 -11.97
CA LYS A 252 5.77 5.20 -12.79
C LYS A 252 6.05 3.88 -12.06
N SER A 253 7.18 3.82 -11.37
CA SER A 253 7.67 2.69 -10.60
C SER A 253 6.79 2.40 -9.36
N PHE A 254 6.33 3.44 -8.65
CA PHE A 254 5.32 3.31 -7.59
C PHE A 254 4.01 2.77 -8.16
N THR A 255 3.61 3.24 -9.34
CA THR A 255 2.42 2.76 -10.05
C THR A 255 2.55 1.27 -10.42
N LYS A 256 3.71 0.86 -10.92
CA LYS A 256 3.99 -0.54 -11.24
C LYS A 256 3.90 -1.42 -9.98
N GLU A 257 4.57 -1.02 -8.90
CA GLU A 257 4.51 -1.74 -7.62
C GLU A 257 3.08 -1.76 -7.05
N PHE A 258 2.31 -0.69 -7.26
CA PHE A 258 0.91 -0.65 -6.88
C PHE A 258 0.10 -1.73 -7.60
N VAL A 259 0.22 -1.83 -8.94
CA VAL A 259 -0.53 -2.81 -9.73
C VAL A 259 -0.06 -4.24 -9.42
N ASP A 260 1.25 -4.47 -9.40
CA ASP A 260 1.87 -5.78 -9.16
C ASP A 260 1.57 -6.31 -7.75
N GLY A 261 1.58 -5.44 -6.74
CA GLY A 261 1.28 -5.77 -5.34
C GLY A 261 -0.21 -5.79 -5.00
N THR A 262 -1.10 -5.60 -5.98
CA THR A 262 -2.56 -5.70 -5.80
C THR A 262 -3.04 -7.04 -6.34
N TYR A 263 -3.79 -7.78 -5.53
CA TYR A 263 -4.37 -9.04 -5.95
C TYR A 263 -5.87 -8.94 -6.19
N GLY A 264 -6.43 -9.93 -6.89
CA GLY A 264 -7.87 -10.03 -7.16
C GLY A 264 -8.34 -9.26 -8.39
N TRP A 265 -7.44 -8.95 -9.32
CA TRP A 265 -7.81 -8.31 -10.59
C TRP A 265 -8.75 -9.14 -11.48
N TYR A 266 -8.74 -10.48 -11.35
CA TYR A 266 -9.56 -11.39 -12.16
C TYR A 266 -9.97 -12.65 -11.36
N PRO A 267 -11.03 -13.38 -11.79
CA PRO A 267 -11.42 -14.64 -11.15
C PRO A 267 -10.28 -15.65 -11.19
N GLY A 268 -9.89 -16.19 -10.03
CA GLY A 268 -8.77 -17.14 -9.92
C GLY A 268 -7.43 -16.52 -9.53
N HIS A 269 -7.30 -15.19 -9.47
CA HIS A 269 -6.17 -14.53 -8.80
C HIS A 269 -6.35 -14.67 -7.28
N GLN A 270 -5.98 -15.82 -6.71
CA GLN A 270 -6.37 -16.24 -5.37
C GLN A 270 -5.29 -15.90 -4.32
N TYR A 271 -5.73 -15.84 -3.06
CA TYR A 271 -4.85 -15.72 -1.89
C TYR A 271 -3.75 -16.80 -1.83
N ASN A 272 -4.00 -17.98 -2.40
CA ASN A 272 -3.00 -19.06 -2.45
C ASN A 272 -1.79 -18.73 -3.34
N ASP A 273 -1.92 -17.82 -4.31
CA ASP A 273 -0.80 -17.30 -5.10
C ASP A 273 0.20 -16.52 -4.22
N VAL A 274 -0.26 -16.00 -3.07
CA VAL A 274 0.59 -15.34 -2.06
C VAL A 274 1.36 -16.34 -1.21
N LEU A 275 0.79 -17.54 -0.98
CA LEU A 275 1.34 -18.53 -0.06
C LEU A 275 2.32 -19.52 -0.72
N VAL A 276 2.23 -19.72 -2.03
CA VAL A 276 3.05 -20.71 -2.73
C VAL A 276 3.68 -20.05 -3.96
N PRO A 277 4.99 -19.71 -3.95
CA PRO A 277 5.69 -19.28 -5.16
C PRO A 277 5.50 -20.34 -6.25
N SER A 278 5.18 -19.90 -7.47
CA SER A 278 4.66 -20.64 -8.64
C SER A 278 5.43 -21.90 -9.10
N SER A 279 6.46 -22.33 -8.37
CA SER A 279 7.28 -23.51 -8.61
C SER A 279 6.68 -24.85 -8.13
N ILE A 280 5.52 -24.91 -7.45
CA ILE A 280 4.95 -26.17 -6.91
C ILE A 280 3.45 -26.34 -7.23
N SER A 281 2.94 -25.74 -8.31
CA SER A 281 1.61 -26.11 -8.81
C SER A 281 1.72 -27.44 -9.58
N SER A 282 1.62 -28.55 -8.85
CA SER A 282 1.42 -29.87 -9.42
C SER A 282 0.10 -29.90 -10.17
N HIS A 283 0.16 -30.31 -11.45
CA HIS A 283 -0.99 -30.59 -12.29
C HIS A 283 -2.02 -31.49 -11.60
N SER A 284 -3.06 -30.90 -11.04
CA SER A 284 -4.34 -31.59 -10.87
C SER A 284 -5.01 -31.64 -12.25
N ASN A 285 -4.86 -32.78 -12.92
CA ASN A 285 -5.63 -33.17 -14.10
C ASN A 285 -7.11 -33.32 -13.71
N ASP A 286 -7.82 -32.20 -13.60
CA ASP A 286 -9.28 -32.23 -13.59
C ASP A 286 -9.79 -32.21 -15.03
N ASN A 287 -9.74 -33.39 -15.64
CA ASN A 287 -10.49 -33.71 -16.85
C ASN A 287 -11.99 -33.81 -16.50
N ASN A 288 -12.66 -32.67 -16.35
CA ASN A 288 -14.12 -32.62 -16.37
C ASN A 288 -14.60 -31.71 -17.50
N ASN A 289 -14.89 -32.37 -18.62
CA ASN A 289 -15.65 -31.87 -19.77
C ASN A 289 -17.09 -31.52 -19.35
N ASN A 290 -17.28 -30.41 -18.66
CA ASN A 290 -18.60 -29.77 -18.57
C ASN A 290 -18.59 -28.50 -19.42
N ASN A 291 -19.21 -28.64 -20.58
CA ASN A 291 -19.53 -27.64 -21.59
C ASN A 291 -20.61 -26.66 -21.09
N GLU A 292 -20.51 -26.20 -19.84
CA GLU A 292 -21.36 -25.13 -19.30
C GLU A 292 -20.64 -23.80 -19.51
N ASP A 293 -21.06 -23.07 -20.55
CA ASP A 293 -20.86 -21.64 -20.76
C ASP A 293 -19.54 -21.08 -20.20
N ASN A 294 -18.52 -21.03 -21.07
CA ASN A 294 -17.36 -20.11 -20.97
C ASN A 294 -17.80 -18.63 -21.02
N LYS A 295 -18.83 -18.24 -20.26
CA LYS A 295 -19.09 -16.84 -19.92
C LYS A 295 -17.90 -16.40 -19.10
N LYS A 296 -16.94 -15.75 -19.77
CA LYS A 296 -15.89 -14.96 -19.12
C LYS A 296 -16.57 -14.15 -18.01
N HIS A 297 -16.37 -14.56 -16.76
CA HIS A 297 -16.91 -13.87 -15.61
C HIS A 297 -16.18 -12.54 -15.51
N CYS A 298 -16.70 -11.54 -16.21
CA CYS A 298 -16.10 -10.23 -16.20
C CYS A 298 -16.39 -9.58 -14.85
N CYS A 299 -15.33 -9.28 -14.13
CA CYS A 299 -15.37 -8.62 -12.82
C CYS A 299 -14.98 -7.15 -12.92
N TRP A 300 -14.92 -6.56 -14.13
CA TRP A 300 -14.42 -5.22 -14.38
C TRP A 300 -15.28 -4.49 -15.42
N ILE A 301 -15.73 -3.28 -15.11
CA ILE A 301 -16.52 -2.42 -16.03
C ILE A 301 -15.74 -1.14 -16.38
N ASN A 302 -15.71 -0.78 -17.66
CA ASN A 302 -15.20 0.50 -18.14
C ASN A 302 -16.24 1.62 -18.02
N ASP A 303 -16.42 2.19 -16.83
CA ASP A 303 -17.40 3.24 -16.61
C ASP A 303 -16.89 4.66 -16.92
N ARG A 304 -15.77 4.85 -17.63
CA ARG A 304 -15.17 6.19 -17.85
C ARG A 304 -16.10 7.23 -18.49
N HIS A 305 -16.95 6.80 -19.43
CA HIS A 305 -17.89 7.71 -20.11
C HIS A 305 -19.07 8.14 -19.21
N ASN A 306 -19.45 7.28 -18.26
CA ASN A 306 -20.50 7.54 -17.28
C ASN A 306 -20.06 7.01 -15.91
N PRO A 307 -19.14 7.73 -15.21
CA PRO A 307 -18.52 7.18 -14.02
C PRO A 307 -19.51 6.90 -12.90
N LEU A 308 -19.45 5.68 -12.39
CA LEU A 308 -20.25 5.23 -11.24
C LEU A 308 -19.54 5.53 -9.91
N TYR A 309 -18.20 5.68 -9.92
CA TYR A 309 -17.47 6.11 -8.74
C TYR A 309 -17.61 7.61 -8.53
N VAL A 310 -18.31 8.02 -7.47
CA VAL A 310 -18.68 9.42 -7.20
C VAL A 310 -17.50 10.42 -7.14
N ARG A 311 -16.26 9.95 -6.93
CA ARG A 311 -15.07 10.81 -6.87
C ARG A 311 -14.19 10.72 -8.11
N SER A 312 -14.66 10.07 -9.15
CA SER A 312 -13.94 10.02 -10.41
C SER A 312 -13.84 11.39 -11.05
N ASP A 313 -12.72 11.66 -11.69
CA ASP A 313 -12.57 12.77 -12.63
C ASP A 313 -12.76 12.21 -14.05
N LYS A 314 -13.96 12.45 -14.61
CA LYS A 314 -14.34 11.95 -15.95
C LYS A 314 -13.38 12.45 -17.03
N GLU A 315 -13.09 13.75 -17.02
CA GLU A 315 -12.26 14.38 -18.05
C GLU A 315 -10.83 13.85 -17.99
N PHE A 316 -10.26 13.75 -16.79
CA PHE A 316 -8.95 13.16 -16.62
C PHE A 316 -8.91 11.71 -17.10
N SER A 317 -9.90 10.90 -16.71
CA SER A 317 -9.94 9.46 -17.02
C SER A 317 -10.05 9.20 -18.52
N LEU A 318 -10.85 10.00 -19.23
CA LEU A 318 -10.96 9.92 -20.69
C LEU A 318 -9.70 10.43 -21.38
N LYS A 319 -9.15 11.57 -20.94
CA LYS A 319 -7.94 12.17 -21.54
C LYS A 319 -6.70 11.29 -21.38
N ASN A 320 -6.63 10.51 -20.30
CA ASN A 320 -5.47 9.69 -19.95
C ASN A 320 -5.73 8.19 -20.10
N SER A 321 -6.82 7.77 -20.75
CA SER A 321 -7.25 6.36 -20.81
C SER A 321 -6.14 5.44 -21.30
N ASP A 322 -5.47 5.80 -22.40
CA ASP A 322 -4.46 4.95 -23.04
C ASP A 322 -3.23 4.80 -22.16
N ARG A 323 -2.82 5.90 -21.50
CA ARG A 323 -1.70 5.91 -20.55
C ARG A 323 -2.02 5.07 -19.32
N LEU A 324 -3.23 5.20 -18.76
CA LEU A 324 -3.66 4.43 -17.59
C LEU A 324 -3.75 2.93 -17.94
N ASP A 325 -4.32 2.61 -19.09
CA ASP A 325 -4.45 1.25 -19.60
C ASP A 325 -3.08 0.60 -19.86
N ALA A 326 -2.10 1.35 -20.37
CA ALA A 326 -0.73 0.84 -20.55
C ALA A 326 -0.12 0.34 -19.24
N HIS A 327 -0.34 1.02 -18.11
CA HIS A 327 0.14 0.57 -16.80
C HIS A 327 -0.57 -0.68 -16.26
N LEU A 328 -1.77 -0.98 -16.77
CA LEU A 328 -2.51 -2.21 -16.45
C LEU A 328 -2.10 -3.39 -17.35
N VAL A 329 -1.44 -3.12 -18.49
CA VAL A 329 -0.92 -4.14 -19.42
C VAL A 329 0.54 -4.49 -19.12
N LEU A 330 1.38 -3.50 -18.78
CA LEU A 330 2.84 -3.66 -18.59
C LEU A 330 3.25 -4.29 -17.24
N SER A 331 2.27 -4.71 -16.45
CA SER A 331 2.45 -5.37 -15.17
C SER A 331 2.65 -6.87 -15.38
N SER A 332 3.89 -7.27 -15.71
CA SER A 332 4.59 -8.54 -15.38
C SER A 332 5.20 -9.35 -16.54
N ASN A 333 6.40 -9.86 -16.28
CA ASN A 333 7.16 -10.90 -17.01
C ASN A 333 6.47 -12.27 -17.03
N ASP A 334 5.18 -12.33 -16.72
CA ASP A 334 4.45 -13.57 -16.57
C ASP A 334 3.69 -13.83 -17.88
N SER A 335 4.25 -14.70 -18.73
CA SER A 335 3.73 -15.03 -20.07
C SER A 335 2.30 -15.58 -20.07
N LYS A 336 1.67 -15.72 -18.89
CA LYS A 336 0.33 -16.23 -18.64
C LYS A 336 -0.71 -15.16 -18.30
N ARG A 337 -0.31 -13.91 -18.04
CA ARG A 337 -1.30 -12.84 -17.83
C ARG A 337 -1.75 -12.28 -19.18
N THR A 338 -2.86 -12.83 -19.69
CA THR A 338 -3.73 -12.09 -20.62
C THR A 338 -3.93 -10.67 -20.08
N SER A 339 -3.74 -9.65 -20.93
CA SER A 339 -3.96 -8.24 -20.61
C SER A 339 -5.11 -8.07 -19.61
N LEU A 340 -4.90 -7.40 -18.48
CA LEU A 340 -5.96 -7.19 -17.47
C LEU A 340 -7.23 -6.60 -18.10
N LEU A 341 -7.07 -5.83 -19.18
CA LEU A 341 -8.14 -5.24 -19.95
C LEU A 341 -9.05 -6.27 -20.64
N SER A 342 -8.58 -7.51 -20.84
CA SER A 342 -9.40 -8.59 -21.41
C SER A 342 -10.56 -9.03 -20.51
N TYR A 343 -10.54 -8.66 -19.23
CA TYR A 343 -11.64 -8.87 -18.27
C TYR A 343 -12.58 -7.66 -18.15
N ARG A 344 -12.30 -6.57 -18.88
CA ARG A 344 -13.07 -5.33 -18.89
C ARG A 344 -14.19 -5.42 -19.91
N ILE A 345 -15.41 -5.05 -19.50
CA ILE A 345 -16.55 -4.86 -20.40
C ILE A 345 -16.82 -3.36 -20.54
N GLU A 346 -17.16 -2.93 -21.75
CA GLU A 346 -17.82 -1.65 -21.98
C GLU A 346 -19.28 -1.68 -21.44
N PRO A 347 -19.77 -0.60 -20.83
CA PRO A 347 -21.18 -0.49 -20.45
C PRO A 347 -22.05 -0.69 -21.69
N ARG A 348 -23.13 -1.47 -21.53
CA ARG A 348 -24.15 -1.63 -22.58
C ARG A 348 -24.99 -0.38 -22.73
#